data_AF-A0A5N4ATM0-F1
#
_entry.id   AF-A0A5N4ATM0-F1
#
_cell.length_a   1.000
_cell.length_b   1.000
_cell.length_c   1.000
_cell.angle_alpha   90.00
_cell.angle_beta   90.00
_cell.angle_gamma   90.00
#
_symmetry.space_group_name_H-M   'P 1'
#
loop_
_entity.id
_entity.type
_entity.pdbx_description
1 polymer ?
#
loop_
_entity_poly.entity_id
_entity_poly.type
_entity_poly.pdbx_seq_one_letter_code
_entity_poly.pdbx_strand_id
1 'polypeptide(L)'
;MRIVMNQEPLGVAPDIVNTSDLKRWSEIPPTHYLTDYSNSGETPKHASSPFPYDDEINQKIILWMGDISSIQVDAIVNSTNESMTESNSISDRIFLRAGSELKEEINLDIRECRTGELRVTQGHALPARYIIHTVGPKYNIKYQSAAENTLHMCYRNILQKSLEMGLHSIALCVINSVKRNYPPDEGAHIALRTVRRFLEQYGSSLDTVIFNVGNSDLGIYEILLPLYFPRSKLEEDAARWQLPADIGGSEGEPLIPDRQIRIIDNPQHTLHPDDEAIDLSGHLDSSVTVGEHAFSQMQGDLDQQRLLGERPLNDPLADIMVREIQHQER
;
A
#
# COMPACT_ATOMS: atom_id res chain seq x y z
N MET A 1 -9.21 -44.14 27.52
CA MET A 1 -8.18 -43.51 26.66
C MET A 1 -8.13 -42.04 27.04
N ARG A 2 -7.22 -41.65 27.93
CA ARG A 2 -7.12 -40.29 28.47
C ARG A 2 -6.33 -39.42 27.48
N ILE A 3 -6.92 -38.30 27.09
CA ILE A 3 -6.30 -37.24 26.28
C ILE A 3 -5.15 -36.66 27.11
N VAL A 4 -3.92 -36.77 26.59
CA VAL A 4 -2.75 -36.12 27.14
C VAL A 4 -2.82 -34.66 26.73
N MET A 5 -3.23 -33.80 27.65
CA MET A 5 -2.98 -32.37 27.56
C MET A 5 -1.47 -32.15 27.66
N ASN A 6 -0.84 -31.76 26.56
CA ASN A 6 0.50 -31.19 26.60
C ASN A 6 0.42 -29.86 27.33
N GLN A 7 0.65 -29.88 28.64
CA GLN A 7 1.02 -28.70 29.39
C GLN A 7 2.47 -28.39 29.05
N GLU A 8 2.71 -27.26 28.40
CA GLU A 8 4.05 -26.69 28.30
C GLU A 8 4.62 -26.44 29.71
N PRO A 9 5.91 -26.68 29.94
CA PRO A 9 6.50 -26.52 31.26
C PRO A 9 6.47 -25.05 31.69
N LEU A 10 5.76 -24.80 32.79
CA LEU A 10 5.74 -23.52 33.52
C LEU A 10 7.16 -23.02 33.79
N GLY A 11 7.53 -21.86 33.23
CA GLY A 11 8.65 -21.06 33.75
C GLY A 11 9.71 -20.56 32.77
N VAL A 12 9.61 -20.83 31.46
CA VAL A 12 10.43 -20.09 30.49
C VAL A 12 9.72 -18.76 30.25
N ALA A 13 10.29 -17.66 30.74
CA ALA A 13 9.84 -16.32 30.35
C ALA A 13 9.80 -16.29 28.81
N PRO A 14 8.71 -15.84 28.19
CA PRO A 14 8.63 -15.83 26.75
C PRO A 14 9.80 -14.98 26.25
N ASP A 15 10.54 -15.48 25.25
CA ASP A 15 11.69 -14.78 24.67
C ASP A 15 11.16 -13.43 24.15
N ILE A 16 11.46 -12.33 24.84
CA ILE A 16 11.05 -10.97 24.48
C ILE A 16 12.27 -10.29 23.88
N VAL A 17 12.10 -9.73 22.68
CA VAL A 17 13.15 -9.01 21.97
C VAL A 17 12.91 -7.51 22.14
N ASN A 18 13.85 -6.80 22.75
CA ASN A 18 13.79 -5.34 22.84
C ASN A 18 14.38 -4.73 21.57
N THR A 19 13.84 -3.58 21.15
CA THR A 19 14.39 -2.84 20.00
C THR A 19 15.82 -2.35 20.25
N SER A 20 16.22 -2.14 21.51
CA SER A 20 17.59 -1.77 21.90
C SER A 20 18.62 -2.87 21.65
N ASP A 21 18.18 -4.14 21.56
CA ASP A 21 19.05 -5.29 21.37
C ASP A 21 19.33 -5.54 19.87
N LEU A 22 18.63 -4.81 18.99
CA LEU A 22 18.73 -4.92 17.54
C LEU A 22 19.57 -3.77 16.98
N LYS A 23 20.41 -4.08 15.99
CA LYS A 23 21.24 -3.07 15.32
C LYS A 23 20.39 -2.17 14.44
N ARG A 24 20.67 -0.87 14.49
CA ARG A 24 20.07 0.10 13.55
C ARG A 24 20.71 -0.04 12.18
N TRP A 25 19.97 0.32 11.13
CA TRP A 25 20.48 0.26 9.76
C TRP A 25 21.73 1.13 9.55
N SER A 26 21.79 2.28 10.22
CA SER A 26 22.98 3.16 10.22
C SER A 26 24.24 2.51 10.80
N GLU A 27 24.11 1.47 11.65
CA GLU A 27 25.23 0.77 12.30
C GLU A 27 25.71 -0.45 11.50
N ILE A 28 24.95 -0.87 10.49
CA ILE A 28 25.25 -2.05 9.69
C ILE A 28 26.17 -1.62 8.53
N PRO A 29 27.42 -2.12 8.46
CA PRO A 29 28.31 -1.77 7.37
C PRO A 29 27.80 -2.33 6.02
N PRO A 30 28.18 -1.73 4.88
CA PRO A 30 27.89 -2.29 3.58
C PRO A 30 28.41 -3.72 3.45
N THR A 31 27.50 -4.65 3.17
CA THR A 31 27.80 -6.09 3.03
C THR A 31 28.17 -6.47 1.59
N HIS A 32 27.71 -5.69 0.61
CA HIS A 32 27.94 -5.93 -0.80
C HIS A 32 28.90 -4.91 -1.40
N TYR A 33 29.80 -5.39 -2.27
CA TYR A 33 30.63 -4.51 -3.09
C TYR A 33 29.74 -3.79 -4.08
N LEU A 34 29.86 -2.46 -4.11
CA LEU A 34 29.17 -1.65 -5.09
C LEU A 34 29.75 -1.93 -6.47
N THR A 35 28.87 -2.10 -7.45
CA THR A 35 29.25 -2.24 -8.85
C THR A 35 29.93 -0.95 -9.31
N ASP A 36 31.13 -1.08 -9.86
CA ASP A 36 31.82 0.03 -10.50
C ASP A 36 31.26 0.27 -11.91
N TYR A 37 30.51 1.36 -12.05
CA TYR A 37 29.90 1.77 -13.33
C TYR A 37 30.82 2.66 -14.17
N SER A 38 32.06 2.96 -13.75
CA SER A 38 32.93 3.92 -14.47
C SER A 38 33.23 3.51 -15.91
N ASN A 39 33.19 2.20 -16.20
CA ASN A 39 33.57 1.61 -17.48
C ASN A 39 32.36 1.08 -18.29
N SER A 40 31.12 1.31 -17.84
CA SER A 40 29.93 0.77 -18.53
C SER A 40 29.62 1.49 -19.85
N GLY A 41 30.06 2.75 -19.99
CA GLY A 41 29.65 3.62 -21.11
C GLY A 41 28.17 4.03 -21.05
N GLU A 42 27.44 3.60 -20.03
CA GLU A 42 26.05 3.95 -19.77
C GLU A 42 25.96 5.17 -18.84
N THR A 43 24.82 5.84 -18.79
CA THR A 43 24.53 6.91 -17.82
C THR A 43 23.63 6.40 -16.71
N PRO A 44 23.69 6.99 -15.49
CA PRO A 44 22.76 6.63 -14.42
C PRO A 44 21.30 6.75 -14.87
N LYS A 45 20.43 5.85 -14.39
CA LYS A 45 18.98 5.91 -14.66
C LYS A 45 18.35 7.18 -14.11
N HIS A 46 18.92 7.71 -13.02
CA HIS A 46 18.46 8.93 -12.35
C HIS A 46 19.56 10.01 -12.31
N ALA A 47 19.22 11.21 -12.80
CA ALA A 47 20.15 12.34 -12.86
C ALA A 47 20.61 12.82 -11.47
N SER A 48 19.73 12.76 -10.48
CA SER A 48 20.03 12.96 -9.05
C SER A 48 19.54 11.76 -8.25
N SER A 49 20.01 11.60 -7.00
CA SER A 49 19.46 10.55 -6.13
C SER A 49 18.02 10.89 -5.73
N PRO A 50 17.03 10.02 -6.02
CA PRO A 50 15.66 10.19 -5.56
C PRO A 50 15.49 10.10 -4.04
N PHE A 51 16.45 9.44 -3.37
CA PHE A 51 16.48 9.17 -1.93
C PHE A 51 17.89 9.50 -1.40
N PRO A 52 18.15 10.75 -0.96
CA PRO A 52 19.47 11.14 -0.47
C PRO A 52 19.83 10.43 0.85
N TYR A 53 21.13 10.34 1.16
CA TYR A 53 21.63 9.94 2.47
C TYR A 53 21.05 10.83 3.57
N ASP A 54 20.46 10.20 4.58
CA ASP A 54 19.89 10.84 5.75
C ASP A 54 20.14 9.94 6.98
N ASP A 55 21.01 10.40 7.88
CA ASP A 55 21.40 9.63 9.06
C ASP A 55 20.26 9.50 10.07
N GLU A 56 19.43 10.54 10.23
CA GLU A 56 18.31 10.54 11.17
C GLU A 56 17.24 9.53 10.76
N ILE A 57 16.97 9.41 9.46
CA ILE A 57 16.10 8.36 8.94
C ILE A 57 16.75 6.98 9.12
N ASN A 58 18.03 6.83 8.80
CA ASN A 58 18.72 5.54 8.89
C ASN A 58 18.79 4.99 10.33
N GLN A 59 18.91 5.84 11.34
CA GLN A 59 18.88 5.44 12.76
C GLN A 59 17.52 4.86 13.20
N LYS A 60 16.44 5.15 12.47
CA LYS A 60 15.09 4.66 12.78
C LYS A 60 14.82 3.27 12.21
N ILE A 61 15.56 2.86 11.18
CA ILE A 61 15.32 1.60 10.48
C ILE A 61 16.04 0.44 11.16
N ILE A 62 15.35 -0.69 11.28
CA ILE A 62 15.92 -1.99 11.66
C ILE A 62 15.47 -3.01 10.62
N LEU A 63 16.42 -3.77 10.06
CA LEU A 63 16.12 -4.99 9.32
C LEU A 63 16.29 -6.18 10.26
N TRP A 64 15.23 -6.96 10.46
CA TRP A 64 15.26 -8.05 11.43
C TRP A 64 14.58 -9.31 10.93
N MET A 65 15.32 -10.42 10.97
CA MET A 65 14.77 -11.75 10.75
C MET A 65 14.53 -12.41 12.10
N GLY A 66 13.27 -12.58 12.48
CA GLY A 66 12.88 -13.17 13.75
C GLY A 66 11.37 -13.32 13.88
N ASP A 67 10.93 -13.81 15.03
CA ASP A 67 9.51 -14.00 15.32
C ASP A 67 8.84 -12.68 15.70
N ILE A 68 8.04 -12.08 14.82
CA ILE A 68 7.39 -10.80 15.11
C ILE A 68 6.52 -10.81 16.37
N SER A 69 6.05 -11.96 16.83
CA SER A 69 5.26 -12.06 18.08
C SER A 69 6.10 -11.84 19.35
N SER A 70 7.44 -11.90 19.26
CA SER A 70 8.34 -11.72 20.40
C SER A 70 8.81 -10.29 20.63
N ILE A 71 8.60 -9.39 19.68
CA ILE A 71 9.22 -8.07 19.72
C ILE A 71 8.39 -7.06 20.54
N GLN A 72 9.07 -6.33 21.42
CA GLN A 72 8.46 -5.28 22.23
C GLN A 72 8.46 -3.95 21.46
N VAL A 73 7.31 -3.58 20.91
CA VAL A 73 7.05 -2.35 20.14
C VAL A 73 5.63 -1.85 20.42
N ASP A 74 5.28 -0.66 19.96
CA ASP A 74 3.91 -0.18 20.10
C ASP A 74 2.94 -0.98 19.22
N ALA A 75 3.29 -1.27 17.98
CA ALA A 75 2.49 -2.12 17.10
C ALA A 75 3.30 -3.12 16.28
N ILE A 76 2.73 -4.30 16.09
CA ILE A 76 3.16 -5.25 15.06
C ILE A 76 2.12 -5.31 13.95
N VAL A 77 2.56 -5.55 12.73
CA VAL A 77 1.66 -5.76 11.58
C VAL A 77 1.41 -7.24 11.38
N ASN A 78 0.15 -7.59 11.16
CA ASN A 78 -0.27 -8.91 10.72
C ASN A 78 -0.90 -8.83 9.31
N SER A 79 -0.32 -9.54 8.34
CA SER A 79 -0.92 -9.70 7.01
C SER A 79 -1.84 -10.93 6.99
N THR A 80 -3.13 -10.70 6.73
CA THR A 80 -4.18 -11.73 6.76
C THR A 80 -5.10 -11.68 5.53
N ASN A 81 -6.23 -12.38 5.58
CA ASN A 81 -7.27 -12.37 4.56
C ASN A 81 -8.50 -11.58 5.00
N GLU A 82 -9.43 -11.44 4.06
CA GLU A 82 -10.60 -10.59 4.21
C GLU A 82 -11.53 -11.02 5.35
N SER A 83 -11.55 -12.31 5.65
CA SER A 83 -12.29 -12.91 6.77
C SER A 83 -11.50 -12.98 8.08
N MET A 84 -10.28 -12.44 8.15
CA MET A 84 -9.41 -12.45 9.33
C MET A 84 -9.06 -13.86 9.86
N THR A 85 -9.14 -14.88 9.00
CA THR A 85 -8.95 -16.30 9.34
C THR A 85 -7.74 -16.94 8.65
N GLU A 86 -6.90 -16.15 7.97
CA GLU A 86 -5.76 -16.68 7.25
C GLU A 86 -4.74 -17.33 8.20
N SER A 87 -4.55 -18.63 8.03
CA SER A 87 -3.47 -19.36 8.69
C SER A 87 -2.19 -19.23 7.86
N ASN A 88 -1.20 -18.61 8.46
CA ASN A 88 0.16 -18.49 7.95
C ASN A 88 1.12 -18.48 9.16
N SER A 89 2.40 -18.77 8.93
CA SER A 89 3.36 -18.94 10.02
C SER A 89 3.47 -17.73 10.96
N ILE A 90 3.26 -16.51 10.45
CA ILE A 90 3.28 -15.29 11.24
C ILE A 90 1.98 -15.16 12.03
N SER A 91 0.82 -15.21 11.36
CA SER A 91 -0.51 -15.20 12.02
C SER A 91 -0.60 -16.25 13.11
N ASP A 92 -0.19 -17.49 12.84
CA ASP A 92 -0.31 -18.60 13.78
C ASP A 92 0.50 -18.33 15.06
N ARG A 93 1.71 -17.76 14.95
CA ARG A 93 2.54 -17.35 16.10
C ARG A 93 1.94 -16.18 16.86
N ILE A 94 1.42 -15.18 16.15
CA ILE A 94 0.72 -14.03 16.75
C ILE A 94 -0.49 -14.53 17.55
N PHE A 95 -1.36 -15.35 16.97
CA PHE A 95 -2.52 -15.90 17.66
C PHE A 95 -2.16 -16.82 18.83
N LEU A 96 -1.11 -17.64 18.67
CA LEU A 96 -0.64 -18.52 19.74
C LEU A 96 -0.17 -17.71 20.94
N ARG A 97 0.61 -16.65 20.71
CA ARG A 97 1.23 -15.86 21.78
C ARG A 97 0.29 -14.79 22.35
N ALA A 98 -0.57 -14.18 21.55
CA ALA A 98 -1.58 -13.22 22.02
C ALA A 98 -2.65 -13.89 22.90
N GLY A 99 -2.95 -15.17 22.67
CA GLY A 99 -3.94 -15.94 23.40
C GLY A 99 -5.34 -15.91 22.78
N SER A 100 -6.31 -16.55 23.45
CA SER A 100 -7.69 -16.67 22.94
C SER A 100 -8.44 -15.35 22.88
N GLU A 101 -8.08 -14.38 23.72
CA GLU A 101 -8.71 -13.06 23.79
C GLU A 101 -8.64 -12.31 22.45
N LEU A 102 -7.54 -12.46 21.70
CA LEU A 102 -7.42 -11.87 20.36
C LEU A 102 -8.48 -12.40 19.39
N LYS A 103 -8.79 -13.69 19.47
CA LYS A 103 -9.84 -14.29 18.63
C LYS A 103 -11.22 -13.79 19.03
N GLU A 104 -11.43 -13.54 20.32
CA GLU A 104 -12.67 -12.97 20.83
C GLU A 104 -12.86 -11.53 20.34
N GLU A 105 -11.85 -10.67 20.47
CA GLU A 105 -11.88 -9.28 19.96
C GLU A 105 -12.16 -9.24 18.44
N ILE A 106 -11.45 -10.05 17.64
CA ILE A 106 -11.66 -10.09 16.19
C ILE A 106 -13.10 -10.53 15.83
N ASN A 107 -13.64 -11.52 16.53
CA ASN A 107 -14.99 -12.03 16.26
C ASN A 107 -16.10 -11.06 16.68
N LEU A 108 -15.88 -10.30 17.76
CA LEU A 108 -16.86 -9.35 18.29
C LEU A 108 -16.83 -8.03 17.52
N ASP A 109 -15.65 -7.46 17.30
CA ASP A 109 -15.49 -6.05 16.95
C ASP A 109 -15.07 -5.79 15.50
N ILE A 110 -14.44 -6.76 14.82
CA ILE A 110 -13.88 -6.55 13.48
C ILE A 110 -14.66 -7.29 12.39
N ARG A 111 -14.79 -8.62 12.49
CA ARG A 111 -15.42 -9.55 11.53
C ARG A 111 -14.82 -9.61 10.11
N GLU A 112 -14.49 -8.48 9.50
CA GLU A 112 -13.91 -8.41 8.15
C GLU A 112 -12.94 -7.23 7.98
N CYS A 113 -12.00 -7.40 7.05
CA CYS A 113 -11.06 -6.37 6.63
C CYS A 113 -10.88 -6.43 5.11
N ARG A 114 -11.21 -5.37 4.36
CA ARG A 114 -11.08 -5.45 2.89
C ARG A 114 -9.61 -5.37 2.47
N THR A 115 -9.33 -5.86 1.27
CA THR A 115 -8.01 -5.69 0.62
C THR A 115 -7.64 -4.19 0.58
N GLY A 116 -6.44 -3.84 1.06
CA GLY A 116 -5.98 -2.44 1.18
C GLY A 116 -6.41 -1.72 2.46
N GLU A 117 -7.38 -2.25 3.20
CA GLU A 117 -7.79 -1.72 4.50
C GLU A 117 -6.97 -2.32 5.65
N LEU A 118 -7.13 -1.73 6.83
CA LEU A 118 -6.61 -2.26 8.08
C LEU A 118 -7.65 -2.28 9.20
N ARG A 119 -7.36 -3.06 10.23
CA ARG A 119 -8.07 -3.13 11.51
C ARG A 119 -7.06 -3.19 12.64
N VAL A 120 -7.41 -2.67 13.81
CA VAL A 120 -6.52 -2.62 14.96
C VAL A 120 -7.16 -3.36 16.12
N THR A 121 -6.37 -4.17 16.80
CA THR A 121 -6.73 -4.88 18.04
C THR A 121 -5.70 -4.60 19.14
N GLN A 122 -6.02 -4.99 20.37
CA GLN A 122 -5.01 -5.04 21.43
C GLN A 122 -3.99 -6.15 21.17
N GLY A 123 -2.78 -5.99 21.70
CA GLY A 123 -1.75 -7.04 21.65
C GLY A 123 -1.99 -8.21 22.60
N HIS A 124 -2.88 -8.05 23.59
CA HIS A 124 -3.15 -9.04 24.64
C HIS A 124 -1.88 -9.52 25.35
N ALA A 125 -1.54 -10.81 25.27
CA ALA A 125 -0.34 -11.37 25.88
C ALA A 125 0.94 -11.16 25.04
N LEU A 126 0.87 -10.46 23.90
CA LEU A 126 2.05 -10.04 23.16
C LEU A 126 2.83 -8.96 23.92
N PRO A 127 4.17 -8.89 23.72
CA PRO A 127 4.97 -7.75 24.18
C PRO A 127 4.59 -6.44 23.48
N ALA A 128 4.01 -6.53 22.27
CA ALA A 128 3.51 -5.39 21.53
C ALA A 128 2.16 -4.90 22.06
N ARG A 129 1.93 -3.58 22.07
CA ARG A 129 0.69 -3.00 22.62
C ARG A 129 -0.51 -3.21 21.70
N TYR A 130 -0.31 -3.16 20.39
CA TYR A 130 -1.36 -3.29 19.38
C TYR A 130 -0.95 -4.25 18.25
N ILE A 131 -1.96 -4.79 17.57
CA ILE A 131 -1.76 -5.50 16.30
C ILE A 131 -2.52 -4.72 15.23
N ILE A 132 -1.82 -4.34 14.15
CA ILE A 132 -2.43 -3.76 12.97
C ILE A 132 -2.59 -4.87 11.93
N HIS A 133 -3.82 -5.32 11.74
CA HIS A 133 -4.18 -6.31 10.74
C HIS A 133 -4.44 -5.63 9.40
N THR A 134 -3.83 -6.12 8.33
CA THR A 134 -4.03 -5.61 6.97
C THR A 134 -4.21 -6.75 5.99
N VAL A 135 -4.84 -6.48 4.86
CA VAL A 135 -5.03 -7.47 3.79
C VAL A 135 -4.33 -7.03 2.52
N GLY A 136 -3.24 -7.71 2.19
CA GLY A 136 -2.48 -7.47 0.97
C GLY A 136 -3.22 -7.93 -0.30
N PRO A 137 -2.89 -7.36 -1.48
CA PRO A 137 -3.52 -7.72 -2.74
C PRO A 137 -3.20 -9.16 -3.16
N LYS A 138 -4.13 -9.79 -3.90
CA LYS A 138 -3.82 -10.97 -4.70
C LYS A 138 -3.23 -10.50 -6.03
N TYR A 139 -1.99 -10.88 -6.30
CA TYR A 139 -1.29 -10.43 -7.50
C TYR A 139 -1.75 -11.21 -8.73
N ASN A 140 -1.99 -10.47 -9.80
CA ASN A 140 -2.21 -10.99 -11.15
C ASN A 140 -1.63 -9.97 -12.11
N ILE A 141 -0.82 -10.43 -13.06
CA ILE A 141 -0.17 -9.57 -14.05
C ILE A 141 -1.17 -8.67 -14.82
N LYS A 142 -2.40 -9.14 -15.03
CA LYS A 142 -3.47 -8.36 -15.69
C LYS A 142 -3.94 -7.15 -14.87
N TYR A 143 -3.70 -7.17 -13.56
CA TYR A 143 -4.12 -6.15 -12.60
C TYR A 143 -2.92 -5.63 -11.81
N GLN A 144 -1.72 -5.65 -12.41
CA GLN A 144 -0.46 -5.26 -11.76
C GLN A 144 -0.58 -3.89 -11.09
N SER A 145 -0.99 -2.85 -11.81
CA SER A 145 -1.07 -1.49 -11.25
C SER A 145 -2.07 -1.37 -10.09
N ALA A 146 -3.14 -2.17 -10.09
CA ALA A 146 -4.08 -2.22 -8.98
C ALA A 146 -3.47 -2.91 -7.75
N ALA A 147 -2.72 -3.99 -7.96
CA ALA A 147 -1.99 -4.68 -6.90
C ALA A 147 -0.90 -3.77 -6.29
N GLU A 148 -0.12 -3.08 -7.12
CA GLU A 148 0.91 -2.14 -6.67
C GLU A 148 0.31 -1.01 -5.82
N ASN A 149 -0.76 -0.38 -6.32
CA ASN A 149 -1.44 0.68 -5.58
C ASN A 149 -2.02 0.18 -4.25
N THR A 150 -2.62 -1.02 -4.25
CA THR A 150 -3.18 -1.62 -3.03
C THR A 150 -2.09 -1.92 -2.00
N LEU A 151 -0.96 -2.48 -2.44
CA LEU A 151 0.15 -2.78 -1.54
C LEU A 151 0.73 -1.50 -0.92
N HIS A 152 0.90 -0.46 -1.74
CA HIS A 152 1.28 0.87 -1.26
C HIS A 152 0.28 1.38 -0.21
N MET A 153 -1.03 1.29 -0.49
CA MET A 153 -2.08 1.70 0.44
C MET A 153 -2.02 0.94 1.77
N CYS A 154 -1.72 -0.36 1.77
CA CYS A 154 -1.53 -1.11 3.02
C CYS A 154 -0.45 -0.46 3.89
N TYR A 155 0.76 -0.27 3.35
CA TYR A 155 1.86 0.35 4.10
C TYR A 155 1.54 1.79 4.52
N ARG A 156 1.00 2.60 3.61
CA ARG A 156 0.63 3.99 3.93
C ARG A 156 -0.39 4.04 5.05
N ASN A 157 -1.45 3.25 4.97
CA ASN A 157 -2.54 3.24 5.96
C ASN A 157 -2.00 2.79 7.33
N ILE A 158 -1.13 1.77 7.37
CA ILE A 158 -0.47 1.33 8.60
C ILE A 158 0.31 2.48 9.25
N LEU A 159 1.13 3.18 8.46
CA LEU A 159 1.94 4.30 8.95
C LEU A 159 1.06 5.48 9.38
N GLN A 160 -0.01 5.77 8.63
CA GLN A 160 -1.01 6.77 9.02
C GLN A 160 -1.63 6.44 10.36
N LYS A 161 -2.05 5.18 10.52
CA LYS A 161 -2.73 4.74 11.72
C LYS A 161 -1.83 4.80 12.93
N SER A 162 -0.54 4.50 12.73
CA SER A 162 0.49 4.63 13.75
C SER A 162 0.65 6.09 14.21
N LEU A 163 0.67 7.03 13.27
CA LEU A 163 0.69 8.46 13.57
C LEU A 163 -0.57 8.91 14.33
N GLU A 164 -1.75 8.53 13.86
CA GLU A 164 -3.04 8.87 14.49
C GLU A 164 -3.16 8.36 15.93
N MET A 165 -2.58 7.19 16.21
CA MET A 165 -2.59 6.57 17.54
C MET A 165 -1.43 7.03 18.43
N GLY A 166 -0.51 7.87 17.93
CA GLY A 166 0.68 8.31 18.65
C GLY A 166 1.63 7.15 18.99
N LEU A 167 1.80 6.21 18.07
CA LEU A 167 2.75 5.11 18.22
C LEU A 167 4.14 5.58 17.79
N HIS A 168 5.18 5.18 18.52
CA HIS A 168 6.57 5.56 18.27
C HIS A 168 7.39 4.43 17.66
N SER A 169 6.93 3.19 17.77
CA SER A 169 7.63 2.01 17.24
C SER A 169 6.69 1.03 16.55
N ILE A 170 7.07 0.59 15.35
CA ILE A 170 6.28 -0.38 14.57
C ILE A 170 7.15 -1.45 13.92
N ALA A 171 6.70 -2.70 13.98
CA ALA A 171 7.26 -3.81 13.21
C ALA A 171 6.34 -4.20 12.05
N LEU A 172 6.85 -4.06 10.82
CA LEU A 172 6.18 -4.36 9.57
C LEU A 172 6.56 -5.78 9.13
N CYS A 173 5.58 -6.67 9.01
CA CYS A 173 5.79 -7.95 8.31
C CYS A 173 5.79 -7.75 6.79
N VAL A 174 6.32 -8.71 6.03
CA VAL A 174 6.19 -8.74 4.56
C VAL A 174 4.73 -9.00 4.16
N ILE A 175 4.03 -7.95 3.70
CA ILE A 175 2.60 -8.02 3.30
C ILE A 175 2.42 -8.71 1.95
N ASN A 176 3.39 -8.54 1.05
CA ASN A 176 3.44 -9.15 -0.28
C ASN A 176 3.82 -10.64 -0.21
N SER A 177 2.93 -11.45 0.37
CA SER A 177 3.16 -12.89 0.56
C SER A 177 3.26 -13.66 -0.76
N VAL A 178 4.16 -14.64 -0.80
CA VAL A 178 4.28 -15.64 -1.87
C VAL A 178 2.95 -16.39 -2.10
N LYS A 179 2.15 -16.61 -1.05
CA LYS A 179 0.82 -17.24 -1.18
C LYS A 179 -0.15 -16.42 -2.05
N ARG A 180 0.07 -15.10 -2.16
CA ARG A 180 -0.71 -14.17 -2.96
C ARG A 180 -0.08 -13.91 -4.33
N ASN A 181 0.94 -14.69 -4.72
CA ASN A 181 1.66 -14.63 -6.00
C ASN A 181 2.33 -13.26 -6.29
N TYR A 182 2.59 -12.45 -5.28
CA TYR A 182 3.21 -11.15 -5.46
C TYR A 182 4.73 -11.32 -5.66
N PRO A 183 5.36 -10.73 -6.70
CA PRO A 183 6.81 -10.78 -6.88
C PRO A 183 7.53 -10.15 -5.66
N PRO A 184 8.38 -10.91 -4.93
CA PRO A 184 8.94 -10.44 -3.67
C PRO A 184 9.77 -9.15 -3.78
N ASP A 185 10.52 -9.00 -4.87
CA ASP A 185 11.33 -7.83 -5.19
C ASP A 185 10.49 -6.60 -5.52
N GLU A 186 9.48 -6.73 -6.39
CA GLU A 186 8.55 -5.63 -6.69
C GLU A 186 7.81 -5.15 -5.42
N GLY A 187 7.39 -6.09 -4.58
CA GLY A 187 6.72 -5.77 -3.32
C GLY A 187 7.63 -5.09 -2.31
N ALA A 188 8.90 -5.51 -2.23
CA ALA A 188 9.89 -4.87 -1.36
C ALA A 188 10.20 -3.44 -1.81
N HIS A 189 10.31 -3.17 -3.11
CA HIS A 189 10.46 -1.80 -3.63
C HIS A 189 9.32 -0.88 -3.16
N ILE A 190 8.07 -1.36 -3.20
CA ILE A 190 6.90 -0.58 -2.74
C ILE A 190 6.95 -0.34 -1.22
N ALA A 191 7.28 -1.38 -0.44
CA ALA A 191 7.39 -1.29 1.01
C ALA A 191 8.43 -0.26 1.44
N LEU A 192 9.65 -0.40 0.91
CA LEU A 192 10.80 0.44 1.25
C LEU A 192 10.56 1.89 0.84
N ARG A 193 10.07 2.11 -0.39
CA ARG A 193 9.77 3.45 -0.88
C ARG A 193 8.69 4.15 -0.05
N THR A 194 7.60 3.45 0.26
CA THR A 194 6.47 4.03 1.01
C THR A 194 6.93 4.43 2.42
N VAL A 195 7.68 3.58 3.10
CA VAL A 195 8.25 3.89 4.42
C VAL A 195 9.24 5.04 4.33
N ARG A 196 10.11 5.05 3.31
CA ARG A 196 11.10 6.12 3.11
C ARG A 196 10.42 7.48 2.95
N ARG A 197 9.45 7.60 2.04
CA ARG A 197 8.70 8.84 1.81
C ARG A 197 7.94 9.29 3.06
N PHE A 198 7.30 8.36 3.76
CA PHE A 198 6.62 8.66 5.01
C PHE A 198 7.58 9.24 6.07
N LEU A 199 8.78 8.69 6.22
CA LEU A 199 9.76 9.18 7.18
C LEU A 199 10.39 10.52 6.78
N GLU A 200 10.47 10.84 5.49
CA GLU A 200 10.90 12.18 5.04
C GLU A 200 9.90 13.27 5.47
N GLN A 201 8.61 12.95 5.52
CA GLN A 201 7.55 13.91 5.85
C GLN A 201 7.16 13.92 7.33
N TYR A 202 7.11 12.74 7.94
CA TYR A 202 6.61 12.51 9.30
C TYR A 202 7.64 11.84 10.21
N GLY A 203 8.92 11.94 9.87
CA GLY A 203 9.99 11.23 10.58
C GLY A 203 10.01 11.47 12.09
N SER A 204 9.59 12.65 12.58
CA SER A 204 9.56 12.95 14.02
C SER A 204 8.50 12.17 14.80
N SER A 205 7.54 11.51 14.14
CA SER A 205 6.49 10.75 14.83
C SER A 205 6.87 9.30 15.17
N LEU A 206 7.87 8.74 14.48
CA LEU A 206 8.31 7.36 14.66
C LEU A 206 9.80 7.33 15.04
N ASP A 207 10.11 6.69 16.15
CA ASP A 207 11.46 6.47 16.63
C ASP A 207 12.05 5.18 16.02
N THR A 208 11.21 4.20 15.69
CA THR A 208 11.67 2.89 15.20
C THR A 208 10.71 2.26 14.22
N VAL A 209 11.21 1.91 13.04
CA VAL A 209 10.50 1.10 12.03
C VAL A 209 11.31 -0.15 11.75
N ILE A 210 10.69 -1.30 11.97
CA ILE A 210 11.34 -2.61 11.83
C ILE A 210 10.76 -3.31 10.61
N PHE A 211 11.59 -3.59 9.62
CA PHE A 211 11.25 -4.54 8.55
C PHE A 211 11.48 -5.95 9.09
N ASN A 212 10.42 -6.60 9.55
CA ASN A 212 10.46 -8.00 9.97
C ASN A 212 10.28 -8.91 8.74
N VAL A 213 11.36 -9.61 8.39
CA VAL A 213 11.44 -10.41 7.15
C VAL A 213 11.64 -11.89 7.46
N GLY A 214 11.13 -12.75 6.57
CA GLY A 214 11.44 -14.17 6.58
C GLY A 214 12.77 -14.46 5.88
N ASN A 215 13.25 -15.71 6.00
CA ASN A 215 14.49 -16.16 5.36
C ASN A 215 14.47 -16.00 3.82
N SER A 216 13.30 -16.10 3.19
CA SER A 216 13.11 -15.90 1.75
C SER A 216 13.33 -14.46 1.30
N ASP A 217 13.07 -13.50 2.18
CA ASP A 217 13.00 -12.07 1.84
C ASP A 217 14.24 -11.32 2.35
N LEU A 218 15.00 -11.89 3.29
CA LEU A 218 16.15 -11.24 3.91
C LEU A 218 17.15 -10.71 2.86
N GLY A 219 17.61 -11.57 1.95
CA GLY A 219 18.57 -11.16 0.92
C GLY A 219 18.01 -10.11 -0.05
N ILE A 220 16.70 -10.08 -0.27
CA ILE A 220 16.05 -9.05 -1.09
C ILE A 220 16.15 -7.70 -0.37
N TYR A 221 15.76 -7.66 0.90
CA TYR A 221 15.82 -6.43 1.69
C TYR A 221 17.26 -5.95 1.92
N GLU A 222 18.24 -6.85 2.10
CA GLU A 222 19.67 -6.50 2.21
C GLU A 222 20.21 -5.80 0.95
N ILE A 223 19.75 -6.21 -0.23
CA ILE A 223 20.14 -5.61 -1.52
C ILE A 223 19.38 -4.31 -1.77
N LEU A 224 18.09 -4.24 -1.43
CA LEU A 224 17.23 -3.11 -1.79
C LEU A 224 17.26 -1.96 -0.77
N LEU A 225 17.50 -2.21 0.51
CA LEU A 225 17.55 -1.15 1.55
C LEU A 225 18.55 -0.04 1.21
N PRO A 226 19.81 -0.31 0.77
CA PRO A 226 20.75 0.75 0.40
C PRO A 226 20.25 1.66 -0.72
N LEU A 227 19.30 1.21 -1.55
CA LEU A 227 18.75 2.02 -2.65
C LEU A 227 17.79 3.11 -2.14
N TYR A 228 17.09 2.85 -1.03
CA TYR A 228 16.10 3.76 -0.44
C TYR A 228 16.58 4.43 0.83
N PHE A 229 17.51 3.78 1.54
CA PHE A 229 18.13 4.20 2.79
C PHE A 229 19.65 4.09 2.64
N PRO A 230 20.27 4.84 1.70
CA PRO A 230 21.72 4.79 1.55
C PRO A 230 22.37 5.22 2.86
N ARG A 231 23.43 4.52 3.27
CA ARG A 231 24.20 4.77 4.51
C ARG A 231 25.41 5.67 4.30
N SER A 232 25.73 5.98 3.04
CA SER A 232 26.82 6.88 2.67
C SER A 232 26.54 7.54 1.32
N LYS A 233 27.29 8.60 1.00
CA LYS A 233 27.25 9.22 -0.34
C LYS A 233 27.60 8.26 -1.46
N LEU A 234 28.46 7.28 -1.18
CA LEU A 234 28.81 6.25 -2.16
C LEU A 234 27.62 5.32 -2.48
N GLU A 235 26.85 4.90 -1.47
CA GLU A 235 25.62 4.12 -1.70
C GLU A 235 24.54 4.96 -2.38
N GLU A 236 24.40 6.23 -2.00
CA GLU A 236 23.47 7.17 -2.64
C GLU A 236 23.78 7.33 -4.14
N ASP A 237 25.06 7.48 -4.52
CA ASP A 237 25.46 7.59 -5.91
C ASP A 237 25.27 6.27 -6.67
N ALA A 238 25.57 5.13 -6.05
CA ALA A 238 25.33 3.82 -6.66
C ALA A 238 23.82 3.53 -6.87
N ALA A 239 22.97 3.98 -5.94
CA ALA A 239 21.52 3.75 -6.00
C ALA A 239 20.89 4.33 -7.28
N ARG A 240 21.42 5.46 -7.80
CA ARG A 240 20.97 6.10 -9.04
C ARG A 240 21.04 5.21 -10.28
N TRP A 241 21.88 4.18 -10.26
CA TRP A 241 22.02 3.20 -11.35
C TRP A 241 21.04 2.03 -11.21
N GLN A 242 20.71 1.67 -9.97
CA GLN A 242 20.01 0.43 -9.67
C GLN A 242 18.52 0.63 -9.41
N LEU A 243 18.11 1.79 -8.89
CA LEU A 243 16.71 2.13 -8.66
C LEU A 243 15.85 1.93 -9.92
N PRO A 244 14.60 1.43 -9.77
CA PRO A 244 13.66 1.31 -10.88
C PRO A 244 13.32 2.70 -11.47
N ALA A 245 12.76 2.72 -12.68
CA ALA A 245 12.33 3.96 -13.31
C ALA A 245 11.17 4.63 -12.53
N ASP A 246 10.22 3.83 -12.05
CA ASP A 246 9.20 4.29 -11.10
C ASP A 246 9.81 4.43 -9.70
N ILE A 247 10.01 5.68 -9.27
CA ILE A 247 10.47 6.05 -7.92
C ILE A 247 9.32 6.48 -7.01
N GLY A 248 8.07 6.26 -7.44
CA GLY A 248 6.84 6.70 -6.80
C GLY A 248 6.67 8.21 -6.68
N GLY A 249 5.47 8.61 -6.27
CA GLY A 249 5.14 10.01 -5.97
C GLY A 249 5.67 10.49 -4.63
N SER A 250 5.07 11.56 -4.10
CA SER A 250 5.51 12.18 -2.83
C SER A 250 5.22 11.30 -1.63
N GLU A 251 4.19 10.46 -1.68
CA GLU A 251 3.85 9.51 -0.62
C GLU A 251 4.41 8.11 -0.91
N GLY A 252 5.08 7.91 -2.05
CA GLY A 252 5.64 6.65 -2.51
C GLY A 252 4.68 5.81 -3.36
N GLU A 253 3.52 6.37 -3.73
CA GLU A 253 2.51 5.74 -4.58
C GLU A 253 3.06 5.43 -5.98
N PRO A 254 2.68 4.31 -6.62
CA PRO A 254 3.14 3.98 -7.97
C PRO A 254 2.68 5.02 -9.00
N LEU A 255 3.59 5.49 -9.85
CA LEU A 255 3.25 6.42 -10.93
C LEU A 255 2.82 5.63 -12.17
N ILE A 256 1.54 5.75 -12.56
CA ILE A 256 0.98 5.14 -13.76
C ILE A 256 0.91 6.20 -14.87
N PRO A 257 1.77 6.15 -15.90
CA PRO A 257 1.82 7.19 -16.95
C PRO A 257 0.48 7.40 -17.66
N ASP A 258 -0.27 6.33 -17.88
CA ASP A 258 -1.56 6.36 -18.59
C ASP A 258 -2.70 7.03 -17.79
N ARG A 259 -2.49 7.32 -16.50
CA ARG A 259 -3.47 7.99 -15.63
C ARG A 259 -3.11 9.45 -15.31
N GLN A 260 -2.00 9.96 -15.85
CA GLN A 260 -1.70 11.39 -15.72
C GLN A 260 -2.66 12.18 -16.61
N ILE A 261 -3.56 12.96 -15.99
CA ILE A 261 -4.43 13.88 -16.72
C ILE A 261 -3.52 14.87 -17.45
N ARG A 262 -3.39 14.71 -18.76
CA ARG A 262 -2.79 15.75 -19.61
C ARG A 262 -3.83 16.84 -19.74
N ILE A 263 -3.70 17.88 -18.91
CA ILE A 263 -4.39 19.14 -19.17
C ILE A 263 -3.72 19.71 -20.41
N ILE A 264 -4.27 19.40 -21.57
CA ILE A 264 -3.97 20.09 -22.80
C ILE A 264 -4.80 21.36 -22.72
N ASP A 265 -4.14 22.53 -22.67
CA ASP A 265 -4.86 23.79 -22.88
C ASP A 265 -5.63 23.67 -24.19
N ASN A 266 -6.94 23.90 -24.13
CA ASN A 266 -7.78 23.81 -25.33
C ASN A 266 -7.25 24.83 -26.34
N PRO A 267 -6.79 24.41 -27.55
CA PRO A 267 -6.22 25.34 -28.53
C PRO A 267 -7.24 26.37 -29.04
N GLN A 268 -8.52 26.22 -28.70
CA GLN A 268 -9.58 27.21 -28.99
C GLN A 268 -9.66 28.34 -27.96
N HIS A 269 -8.89 28.29 -26.87
CA HIS A 269 -8.82 29.32 -25.84
C HIS A 269 -7.43 29.97 -25.75
N THR A 270 -6.77 30.19 -26.90
CA THR A 270 -5.78 31.27 -26.97
C THR A 270 -6.50 32.59 -26.71
N LEU A 271 -6.32 33.13 -25.51
CA LEU A 271 -6.73 34.50 -25.17
C LEU A 271 -6.04 35.44 -26.17
N HIS A 272 -6.80 35.93 -27.14
CA HIS A 272 -6.36 37.04 -27.96
C HIS A 272 -6.31 38.28 -27.08
N PRO A 273 -5.25 39.12 -27.13
CA PRO A 273 -5.12 40.29 -26.24
C PRO A 273 -6.18 41.37 -26.47
N ASP A 274 -7.03 41.21 -27.47
CA ASP A 274 -8.00 42.22 -27.93
C ASP A 274 -9.46 41.91 -27.52
N ASP A 275 -9.72 40.84 -26.77
CA ASP A 275 -11.06 40.62 -26.22
C ASP A 275 -11.25 41.49 -24.98
N GLU A 276 -11.88 42.65 -25.19
CA GLU A 276 -12.33 43.55 -24.13
C GLU A 276 -13.08 42.77 -23.04
N ALA A 277 -12.57 42.81 -21.82
CA ALA A 277 -13.26 42.27 -20.66
C ALA A 277 -14.59 43.04 -20.48
N ILE A 278 -15.71 42.38 -20.80
CA ILE A 278 -17.04 42.93 -20.54
C ILE A 278 -17.29 42.87 -19.04
N ASP A 279 -17.28 44.03 -18.39
CA ASP A 279 -17.67 44.19 -17.00
C ASP A 279 -19.19 43.98 -16.86
N LEU A 280 -19.57 42.82 -16.32
CA LEU A 280 -20.97 42.41 -16.12
C LEU A 280 -21.55 42.90 -14.79
N SER A 281 -20.87 43.79 -14.05
CA SER A 281 -21.37 44.27 -12.76
C SER A 281 -22.62 45.17 -12.86
N GLY A 282 -22.99 45.62 -14.08
CA GLY A 282 -24.12 46.53 -14.32
C GLY A 282 -25.48 45.89 -14.62
N HIS A 283 -25.57 44.56 -14.76
CA HIS A 283 -26.82 43.88 -15.16
C HIS A 283 -27.43 42.95 -14.09
N LEU A 284 -27.02 43.12 -12.83
CA LEU A 284 -27.51 42.35 -11.69
C LEU A 284 -28.80 42.89 -11.06
N ASP A 285 -29.74 43.38 -11.89
CA ASP A 285 -31.09 43.73 -11.45
C ASP A 285 -32.12 43.48 -12.58
N SER A 286 -32.39 42.20 -12.89
CA SER A 286 -33.71 41.74 -13.38
C SER A 286 -33.73 40.22 -13.66
N SER A 287 -34.65 39.54 -12.99
CA SER A 287 -35.23 38.20 -13.27
C SER A 287 -34.33 37.08 -13.80
N VAL A 288 -34.11 36.09 -12.94
CA VAL A 288 -33.66 34.75 -13.30
C VAL A 288 -34.70 34.07 -14.22
N THR A 289 -34.48 34.05 -15.52
CA THR A 289 -35.13 33.11 -16.44
C THR A 289 -34.26 31.87 -16.59
N VAL A 290 -34.45 30.91 -15.67
CA VAL A 290 -33.95 29.54 -15.86
C VAL A 290 -34.79 28.88 -16.95
N GLY A 291 -34.21 28.63 -18.12
CA GLY A 291 -34.92 27.85 -19.16
C GLY A 291 -34.41 27.91 -20.60
N GLU A 292 -33.51 28.83 -20.97
CA GLU A 292 -33.13 29.04 -22.38
C GLU A 292 -31.68 28.68 -22.75
N HIS A 293 -31.06 27.72 -22.05
CA HIS A 293 -29.85 27.08 -22.56
C HIS A 293 -30.18 25.73 -23.19
N ALA A 294 -29.53 25.41 -24.31
CA ALA A 294 -29.66 24.12 -25.01
C ALA A 294 -29.35 22.90 -24.12
N PHE A 295 -28.65 23.10 -22.99
CA PHE A 295 -28.43 22.10 -21.95
C PHE A 295 -29.66 21.84 -21.05
N SER A 296 -30.56 22.81 -20.88
CA SER A 296 -31.76 22.72 -20.03
C SER A 296 -32.92 21.97 -20.69
N GLN A 297 -32.86 21.70 -22.01
CA GLN A 297 -33.92 20.99 -22.75
C GLN A 297 -33.59 19.53 -23.08
N MET A 298 -32.43 18.99 -22.67
CA MET A 298 -32.16 17.56 -22.77
C MET A 298 -32.42 16.87 -21.43
N GLN A 299 -33.70 16.63 -21.15
CA GLN A 299 -34.09 15.70 -20.09
C GLN A 299 -35.25 14.83 -20.57
N GLY A 300 -34.91 13.86 -21.41
CA GLY A 300 -35.65 12.60 -21.45
C GLY A 300 -35.13 11.75 -20.31
N ASP A 301 -35.92 11.58 -19.27
CA ASP A 301 -35.63 10.74 -18.11
C ASP A 301 -35.56 9.26 -18.54
N LEU A 302 -34.35 8.82 -18.93
CA LEU A 302 -34.06 7.45 -19.37
C LEU A 302 -34.25 6.42 -18.24
N ASP A 303 -34.28 6.85 -16.98
CA ASP A 303 -34.53 6.00 -15.83
C ASP A 303 -36.04 5.75 -15.61
N GLN A 304 -36.90 6.73 -15.90
CA GLN A 304 -38.36 6.51 -15.93
C GLN A 304 -38.79 5.48 -16.99
N GLN A 305 -38.16 5.48 -18.16
CA GLN A 305 -38.48 4.51 -19.23
C GLN A 305 -38.05 3.08 -18.89
N ARG A 306 -37.05 2.88 -18.02
CA ARG A 306 -36.66 1.53 -17.55
C ARG A 306 -37.56 0.99 -16.45
N LEU A 307 -38.15 1.86 -15.63
CA LEU A 307 -39.05 1.48 -14.52
C LEU A 307 -40.48 1.15 -14.95
N LEU A 308 -40.94 1.62 -16.12
CA LEU A 308 -42.30 1.37 -16.62
C LEU A 308 -42.42 0.25 -17.65
N GLY A 309 -41.35 -0.49 -17.93
CA GLY A 309 -41.44 -1.78 -18.63
C GLY A 309 -41.90 -1.73 -20.10
N GLU A 310 -41.80 -0.59 -20.78
CA GLU A 310 -42.10 -0.50 -22.20
C GLU A 310 -40.86 -0.80 -23.05
N ARG A 311 -40.82 -1.99 -23.66
CA ARG A 311 -39.83 -2.32 -24.71
C ARG A 311 -40.18 -1.57 -25.99
N PRO A 312 -39.22 -0.93 -26.68
CA PRO A 312 -39.47 -0.39 -28.02
C PRO A 312 -39.78 -1.55 -29.00
N LEU A 313 -40.93 -1.47 -29.66
CA LEU A 313 -41.29 -2.31 -30.80
C LEU A 313 -40.48 -1.85 -32.02
N ASN A 314 -39.54 -2.70 -32.45
CA ASN A 314 -38.72 -2.67 -33.68
C ASN A 314 -37.22 -2.52 -33.41
N ASP A 315 -36.61 -3.59 -32.89
CA ASP A 315 -35.20 -3.88 -33.15
C ASP A 315 -35.11 -5.01 -34.18
N PRO A 316 -34.64 -4.76 -35.42
CA PRO A 316 -34.50 -5.78 -36.46
C PRO A 316 -33.49 -6.89 -36.12
N LEU A 317 -32.71 -6.75 -35.05
CA LEU A 317 -31.74 -7.76 -34.60
C LEU A 317 -32.32 -8.75 -33.59
N ALA A 318 -33.50 -8.47 -33.01
CA ALA A 318 -34.15 -9.37 -32.05
C ALA A 318 -34.72 -10.64 -32.71
N ASP A 319 -35.14 -10.58 -33.98
CA ASP A 319 -35.70 -11.72 -34.72
C ASP A 319 -34.65 -12.75 -35.18
N ILE A 320 -33.37 -12.36 -35.19
CA ILE A 320 -32.26 -13.27 -35.56
C ILE A 320 -31.85 -14.13 -34.36
N MET A 321 -31.85 -13.56 -33.14
CA MET A 321 -31.48 -14.27 -31.92
C MET A 321 -32.53 -15.29 -31.45
N VAL A 322 -33.83 -15.08 -31.74
CA VAL A 322 -34.90 -16.01 -31.32
C VAL A 322 -34.91 -17.29 -32.17
N ARG A 323 -34.40 -17.25 -33.42
CA ARG A 323 -34.34 -18.45 -34.29
C ARG A 323 -33.15 -19.36 -34.01
N GLU A 324 -32.07 -18.86 -33.42
CA GLU A 324 -30.91 -19.70 -33.04
C GLU A 324 -31.13 -20.44 -31.70
N ILE A 325 -31.94 -19.90 -30.79
CA ILE A 325 -32.19 -20.49 -29.47
C ILE A 325 -33.15 -21.70 -29.52
N GLN A 326 -34.01 -21.83 -30.54
CA GLN A 326 -34.91 -22.98 -30.67
C GLN A 326 -34.30 -24.22 -31.35
N HIS A 327 -33.04 -24.16 -31.81
CA HIS A 327 -32.41 -25.26 -32.54
C HIS A 327 -31.29 -26.00 -31.79
N GLN A 328 -30.98 -25.63 -30.54
CA GLN A 328 -29.97 -26.32 -29.71
C GLN A 328 -30.50 -27.03 -28.46
N GLU A 329 -31.81 -27.02 -28.19
CA GLU A 329 -32.45 -27.87 -27.17
C GLU A 329 -33.40 -28.91 -27.78
N ARG A 330 -32.88 -29.71 -28.72
CA ARG A 330 -33.38 -31.07 -28.97
C ARG A 330 -32.23 -32.06 -29.06
#